data_AF-A0A314XTS6-F1
#
_entry.id   AF-A0A314XTS6-F1
#
_cell.length_a   1.000
_cell.length_b   1.000
_cell.length_c   1.000
_cell.angle_alpha   90.00
_cell.angle_beta   90.00
_cell.angle_gamma   90.00
#
_symmetry.space_group_name_H-M   'P 1'
#
loop_
_entity.id
_entity.type
_entity.pdbx_description
1 polymer ?
#
loop_
_entity_poly.entity_id
_entity_poly.type
_entity_poly.pdbx_seq_one_letter_code
_entity_poly.pdbx_strand_id
1 'polypeptide(L)'
;MVEDNCANNAIPLPNVTSSTLAKVIEYCKKHHEEEYCKKYHEEEAAANGENREEILKNWDAMFAVADMIKGKTPEEIRKTFNIMNDFTPEEEEEIRKENQWAFE
;
A
#
# COMPACT_ATOMS: atom_id res chain seq x y z
N MET A 1 6.73 -12.13 0.41
CA MET A 1 6.52 -13.49 0.91
C MET A 1 5.11 -13.51 1.44
N VAL A 2 4.19 -14.18 0.74
CA VAL A 2 2.86 -14.46 1.28
C VAL A 2 3.04 -15.73 2.09
N GLU A 3 2.79 -15.70 3.39
CA GLU A 3 2.86 -16.92 4.18
C GLU A 3 1.79 -17.88 3.65
N ASP A 4 2.20 -19.09 3.28
CA ASP A 4 1.40 -20.12 2.57
C ASP A 4 0.11 -20.53 3.31
N ASN A 5 -0.13 -20.03 4.51
CA ASN A 5 -1.33 -20.31 5.30
C ASN A 5 -2.43 -19.23 5.17
N CYS A 6 -2.16 -18.09 4.53
CA CYS A 6 -3.15 -17.04 4.30
C CYS A 6 -4.02 -17.29 3.04
N ALA A 7 -3.58 -18.19 2.15
CA ALA A 7 -4.29 -18.51 0.90
C ALA A 7 -5.46 -19.51 1.04
N ASN A 8 -5.58 -20.19 2.20
CA ASN A 8 -6.51 -21.30 2.38
C ASN A 8 -7.79 -20.95 3.17
N ASN A 9 -7.85 -19.77 3.80
CA ASN A 9 -9.01 -19.31 4.56
C ASN A 9 -9.74 -18.20 3.80
N ALA A 10 -11.07 -18.30 3.72
CA ALA A 10 -11.89 -17.28 3.07
C ALA A 10 -11.92 -16.01 3.94
N ILE A 11 -11.39 -14.89 3.42
CA ILE A 11 -11.46 -13.58 4.08
C ILE A 11 -12.89 -13.04 3.94
N PRO A 12 -13.65 -12.88 5.05
CA PRO A 12 -15.02 -12.37 4.97
C PRO A 12 -15.02 -10.88 4.64
N LEU A 13 -15.71 -10.50 3.55
CA LEU A 13 -15.89 -9.11 3.13
C LEU A 13 -17.37 -8.69 3.22
N PRO A 14 -17.91 -8.45 4.43
CA PRO A 14 -19.35 -8.24 4.64
C PRO A 14 -19.88 -6.95 3.99
N ASN A 15 -19.01 -5.97 3.74
CA ASN A 15 -19.36 -4.65 3.21
C ASN A 15 -19.06 -4.49 1.72
N VAL A 16 -18.66 -5.57 1.03
CA VAL A 16 -18.33 -5.53 -0.39
C VAL A 16 -19.23 -6.52 -1.12
N THR A 17 -19.99 -6.02 -2.09
CA THR A 17 -20.81 -6.88 -2.96
C THR A 17 -19.92 -7.66 -3.93
N SER A 18 -20.39 -8.82 -4.40
CA SER A 18 -19.65 -9.62 -5.38
C SER A 18 -19.32 -8.86 -6.67
N SER A 19 -20.20 -7.94 -7.10
CA SER A 19 -19.98 -7.10 -8.28
C SER A 19 -18.90 -6.03 -8.06
N THR A 20 -18.82 -5.45 -6.87
CA THR A 20 -17.75 -4.52 -6.49
C THR A 20 -16.43 -5.28 -6.35
N LEU A 21 -16.43 -6.43 -5.69
CA LEU A 21 -15.23 -7.26 -5.54
C LEU A 21 -14.68 -7.70 -6.91
N ALA A 22 -15.55 -8.07 -7.86
CA ALA A 22 -15.12 -8.41 -9.22
C ALA A 22 -14.39 -7.26 -9.92
N LYS A 23 -14.90 -6.02 -9.80
CA LYS A 23 -14.25 -4.83 -10.35
C LYS A 23 -12.91 -4.53 -9.66
N VAL A 24 -12.84 -4.73 -8.35
CA VAL A 24 -11.59 -4.56 -7.58
C VAL A 24 -10.56 -5.60 -8.02
N ILE A 25 -10.94 -6.87 -8.17
CA ILE A 25 -10.04 -7.92 -8.66
C ILE A 25 -9.57 -7.61 -10.09
N GLU A 26 -10.45 -7.14 -10.97
CA GLU A 26 -10.10 -6.72 -12.33
C GLU A 26 -9.12 -5.55 -12.31
N TYR A 27 -9.35 -4.57 -11.46
CA TYR A 27 -8.47 -3.43 -11.25
C TYR A 27 -7.08 -3.89 -10.76
N CYS A 28 -7.01 -4.71 -9.72
CA CYS A 28 -5.76 -5.25 -9.20
C CYS A 28 -4.98 -6.05 -10.26
N LYS A 29 -5.67 -6.84 -11.10
CA LYS A 29 -5.04 -7.57 -12.22
C LYS A 29 -4.45 -6.61 -13.27
N LYS A 30 -5.21 -5.59 -13.68
CA LYS A 30 -4.73 -4.57 -14.64
C LYS A 30 -3.55 -3.77 -14.09
N HIS A 31 -3.56 -3.44 -12.81
CA HIS A 31 -2.53 -2.61 -12.17
C HIS A 31 -1.32 -3.40 -11.63
N HIS A 32 -1.37 -4.74 -11.63
CA HIS A 32 -0.23 -5.60 -11.35
C HIS A 32 0.67 -5.80 -12.59
N GLU A 33 0.17 -5.50 -13.79
CA GLU A 33 0.97 -5.51 -15.01
C GLU A 33 1.82 -4.23 -15.09
N GLU A 34 3.14 -4.40 -15.00
CA GLU A 34 4.16 -3.34 -15.03
C GLU A 34 4.02 -2.37 -16.22
N GLU A 35 3.39 -2.85 -17.30
CA GLU A 35 3.11 -2.09 -18.52
C GLU A 35 1.99 -1.04 -18.34
N TYR A 36 1.00 -1.31 -17.49
CA TYR A 36 -0.11 -0.39 -17.24
C TYR A 36 0.34 0.81 -16.39
N CYS A 37 1.20 0.57 -15.39
CA CYS A 37 1.86 1.65 -14.63
C CYS A 37 2.69 2.56 -15.54
N LYS A 38 3.42 2.00 -16.51
CA LYS A 38 4.19 2.79 -17.49
C LYS A 38 3.29 3.68 -18.35
N LYS A 39 2.15 3.15 -18.81
CA LYS A 39 1.22 3.89 -19.68
C LYS A 39 0.47 5.01 -18.95
N TYR A 40 0.04 4.76 -17.71
CA TYR A 40 -0.60 5.81 -16.89
C TYR A 40 0.35 6.98 -16.63
N HIS A 41 1.62 6.70 -16.35
CA HIS A 41 2.63 7.75 -16.18
C HIS A 41 2.91 8.53 -17.47
N GLU A 42 2.81 7.91 -18.65
CA GLU A 42 2.96 8.61 -19.94
C GLU A 42 1.78 9.52 -20.27
N GLU A 43 0.54 9.09 -20.01
CA GLU A 43 -0.66 9.91 -20.24
C GLU A 43 -0.78 11.06 -19.22
N GLU A 44 -0.37 10.86 -17.96
CA GLU A 44 -0.36 11.89 -16.91
C GLU A 44 0.79 12.89 -17.11
N ALA A 45 2.02 12.45 -17.41
CA ALA A 45 3.12 13.37 -17.75
C ALA A 45 2.76 14.28 -18.95
N ALA A 46 2.05 13.74 -19.94
CA ALA A 46 1.59 14.49 -21.11
C ALA A 46 0.47 15.50 -20.77
N ALA A 47 -0.37 15.23 -19.77
CA ALA A 47 -1.43 16.13 -19.32
C ALA A 47 -0.90 17.25 -18.42
N ASN A 48 0.17 17.00 -17.66
CA ASN A 48 0.68 17.90 -16.61
C ASN A 48 1.84 18.79 -17.08
N GLY A 49 2.49 18.43 -18.20
CA GLY A 49 3.73 19.09 -18.65
C GLY A 49 4.94 18.80 -17.76
N GLU A 50 4.88 17.75 -16.93
CA GLU A 50 5.92 17.36 -16.00
C GLU A 50 6.98 16.47 -16.68
N ASN A 51 8.22 16.54 -16.17
CA ASN A 51 9.32 15.76 -16.73
C ASN A 51 9.14 14.26 -16.42
N ARG A 52 9.01 13.45 -17.47
CA ARG A 52 8.91 11.98 -17.38
C ARG A 52 10.00 11.32 -16.54
N GLU A 53 11.24 11.80 -16.64
CA GLU A 53 12.37 11.27 -15.88
C GLU A 53 12.25 11.57 -14.38
N GLU A 54 11.70 12.74 -14.04
CA GLU A 54 11.44 13.15 -12.66
C GLU A 54 10.27 12.38 -12.04
N ILE A 55 9.19 12.16 -12.81
CA ILE A 55 8.05 11.33 -12.39
C ILE A 55 8.51 9.90 -12.09
N LEU A 56 9.27 9.29 -13.00
CA LEU A 56 9.80 7.94 -12.81
C LEU A 56 10.69 7.86 -11.58
N LYS A 57 11.59 8.83 -11.39
CA LYS A 57 12.47 8.88 -10.23
C LYS A 57 11.70 9.07 -8.92
N ASN A 58 10.63 9.86 -8.92
CA ASN A 58 9.76 10.04 -7.76
C ASN A 58 8.97 8.76 -7.43
N TRP A 59 8.51 8.04 -8.45
CA TRP A 59 7.84 6.76 -8.29
C TRP A 59 8.79 5.69 -7.72
N ASP A 60 10.01 5.58 -8.25
CA ASP A 60 11.05 4.69 -7.73
C ASP A 60 11.39 5.02 -6.27
N ALA A 61 11.47 6.31 -5.93
CA ALA A 61 11.69 6.75 -4.55
C ALA A 61 10.52 6.37 -3.62
N MET A 62 9.28 6.50 -4.08
CA MET A 62 8.09 6.08 -3.32
C MET A 62 8.07 4.57 -3.11
N PHE A 63 8.39 3.78 -4.13
CA PHE A 63 8.49 2.32 -4.03
C PHE A 63 9.61 1.91 -3.06
N ALA A 64 10.77 2.55 -3.14
CA ALA A 64 11.87 2.30 -2.21
C ALA A 64 11.48 2.62 -0.75
N VAL A 65 10.75 3.72 -0.51
CA VAL A 65 10.21 4.04 0.81
C VAL A 65 9.20 3.00 1.28
N ALA A 66 8.31 2.53 0.40
CA ALA A 66 7.37 1.46 0.71
C ALA A 66 8.09 0.15 1.11
N ASP A 67 9.14 -0.22 0.39
CA ASP A 67 9.97 -1.39 0.73
C ASP A 67 10.71 -1.20 2.06
N MET A 68 11.12 0.01 2.40
CA MET A 68 11.73 0.32 3.71
C MET A 68 10.74 0.23 4.88
N ILE A 69 9.44 0.34 4.62
CA ILE A 69 8.36 0.26 5.62
C ILE A 69 7.84 -1.18 5.76
N LYS A 70 7.83 -1.94 4.66
CA LYS A 70 7.28 -3.28 4.59
C LYS A 70 7.92 -4.23 5.61
N GLY A 71 7.07 -4.84 6.45
CA GLY A 71 7.49 -5.82 7.45
C GLY A 71 8.17 -5.23 8.69
N LYS A 72 8.24 -3.90 8.82
CA LYS A 72 8.73 -3.25 10.04
C LYS A 72 7.59 -2.93 11.00
N THR A 73 7.90 -2.93 12.29
CA THR A 73 6.93 -2.48 13.31
C THR A 73 6.79 -0.94 13.30
N PRO A 74 5.69 -0.38 13.82
CA PRO A 74 5.53 1.07 13.96
C PRO A 74 6.72 1.75 14.65
N GLU A 75 7.30 1.10 15.67
CA GLU A 75 8.45 1.61 16.41
C GLU A 75 9.73 1.64 15.57
N GLU A 76 9.96 0.60 14.75
CA GLU A 76 11.09 0.54 13.82
C GLU A 76 10.97 1.56 12.69
N ILE A 77 9.76 1.78 12.18
CA ILE A 77 9.45 2.82 11.19
C ILE A 77 9.74 4.19 11.80
N ARG A 78 9.19 4.48 13.00
CA ARG A 78 9.44 5.73 13.71
C ARG A 78 10.92 5.98 13.92
N LYS A 79 11.69 4.96 14.32
CA LYS A 79 13.15 5.05 14.46
C LYS A 79 13.87 5.29 13.13
N THR A 80 13.48 4.58 12.07
CA THR A 80 14.11 4.68 10.73
C THR A 80 13.93 6.08 10.15
N PHE A 81 12.73 6.64 10.26
CA PHE A 81 12.38 7.94 9.69
C PHE A 81 12.51 9.10 10.68
N ASN A 82 13.03 8.84 11.88
CA ASN A 82 13.18 9.81 12.96
C ASN A 82 11.88 10.57 13.28
N ILE A 83 10.77 9.82 13.33
CA ILE A 83 9.43 10.31 13.64
C ILE A 83 9.20 10.19 15.15
N MET A 84 8.86 11.30 15.80
CA MET A 84 8.46 11.31 17.22
C MET A 84 7.04 10.75 17.36
N ASN A 85 6.82 9.83 18.30
CA ASN A 85 5.47 9.37 18.63
C ASN A 85 4.72 10.49 19.36
N ASP A 86 3.62 10.96 18.78
CA ASP A 86 2.73 11.99 19.33
C ASP A 86 1.42 11.40 19.89
N PHE A 87 1.21 10.08 19.78
CA PHE A 87 0.07 9.40 20.37
C PHE A 87 0.25 9.17 21.88
N THR A 88 -0.85 9.26 22.62
CA THR A 88 -0.91 8.74 23.99
C THR A 88 -0.95 7.21 23.99
N PRO A 89 -0.55 6.54 25.08
CA PRO A 89 -0.61 5.09 25.18
C PRO A 89 -2.02 4.52 24.91
N GLU A 90 -3.06 5.21 25.39
CA GLU A 90 -4.45 4.81 25.20
C GLU A 90 -4.90 4.94 23.73
N GLU A 91 -4.51 6.02 23.04
CA GLU A 91 -4.80 6.20 21.61
C GLU A 91 -4.06 5.17 20.75
N GLU A 92 -2.80 4.87 21.08
CA GLU A 92 -2.01 3.87 20.37
C GLU A 92 -2.58 2.44 20.55
N GLU A 93 -3.11 2.11 21.73
CA GLU A 93 -3.76 0.83 21.98
C GLU A 93 -5.09 0.69 21.21
N GLU A 94 -5.93 1.72 21.20
CA GLU A 94 -7.17 1.72 20.43
C GLU A 94 -6.89 1.62 18.93
N ILE A 95 -5.92 2.38 18.40
CA ILE A 95 -5.49 2.27 17.00
C ILE A 95 -4.96 0.87 16.68
N ARG A 96 -4.16 0.28 17.58
CA ARG A 96 -3.63 -1.08 17.40
C ARG A 96 -4.74 -2.13 17.41
N LYS A 97 -5.77 -1.94 18.24
CA LYS A 97 -6.95 -2.80 18.33
C LYS A 97 -7.83 -2.70 17.07
N GLU A 98 -8.08 -1.49 16.58
CA GLU A 98 -8.83 -1.26 15.34
C GLU A 98 -8.11 -1.82 14.11
N ASN A 99 -6.78 -1.78 14.12
CA ASN A 99 -5.93 -2.23 13.01
C ASN A 99 -5.33 -3.63 13.23
N GLN A 100 -5.91 -4.46 14.12
CA GLN A 100 -5.42 -5.83 14.38
C GLN A 100 -5.27 -6.66 13.11
N TRP A 101 -6.19 -6.49 12.16
CA TRP A 101 -6.16 -7.16 10.85
C TRP A 101 -4.88 -6.92 10.04
N ALA A 102 -4.12 -5.85 10.33
CA ALA A 102 -2.87 -5.53 9.65
C ALA A 102 -1.64 -6.21 10.28
N PHE A 103 -1.80 -6.86 11.44
CA PHE A 103 -0.74 -7.50 12.22
C PHE A 103 -0.92 -9.02 12.37
N GLU A 104 -1.92 -9.61 11.69
CA GLU A 104 -2.19 -11.07 11.64
C GLU A 104 -1.54 -11.77 10.44
#